data_AF-A0A164L0L5-F1
#
_entry.id   AF-A0A164L0L5-F1
#
_cell.length_a   1.000
_cell.length_b   1.000
_cell.length_c   1.000
_cell.angle_alpha   90.00
_cell.angle_beta   90.00
_cell.angle_gamma   90.00
#
_symmetry.space_group_name_H-M   'P 1'
#
loop_
_entity.id
_entity.type
_entity.pdbx_description
1 polymer ?
#
loop_
_entity_poly.entity_id
_entity_poly.type
_entity_poly.pdbx_seq_one_letter_code
_entity_poly.pdbx_strand_id
1 'polypeptide(L)'
;MHDLLEGILPLVISKMILHFIKRKFFTLDQLNNKIKNFKYGYREVVNKPCSIDYKQLINGKINQTAAQMWLLAVNLPIMISSFIDESDSVWHCFTVLLRICRLVFLDSISQFQVYLLQDLIEQFLIEQKENFFQSYKKNDPKSVLKSVIRENGPPFRYWCMRYEAYHNICKRVAHHNCNFVNIAKSVAFHLQTVSCAAILNNEIFRDV
;
A
#
# COMPACT_ATOMS: atom_id res chain seq x y z
N MET A 1 1.55 -5.53 -4.48
CA MET A 1 1.73 -5.06 -3.09
C MET A 1 3.17 -4.59 -2.90
N HIS A 2 4.16 -5.46 -3.09
CA HIS A 2 5.61 -5.16 -3.00
C HIS A 2 6.09 -3.97 -3.84
N ASP A 3 5.71 -3.85 -5.11
CA ASP A 3 6.22 -2.73 -5.94
C ASP A 3 5.61 -1.37 -5.56
N LEU A 4 4.33 -1.35 -5.19
CA LEU A 4 3.59 -0.12 -4.88
C LEU A 4 3.57 0.17 -3.38
N LEU A 5 2.81 -0.61 -2.61
CA LEU A 5 2.49 -0.37 -1.20
C LEU A 5 3.69 -0.56 -0.27
N GLU A 6 4.60 -1.49 -0.58
CA GLU A 6 5.83 -1.69 0.22
C GLU A 6 7.07 -1.11 -0.48
N GLY A 7 6.89 -0.59 -1.70
CA GLY A 7 7.96 -0.14 -2.58
C GLY A 7 7.93 1.37 -2.78
N ILE A 8 7.44 1.81 -3.94
CA ILE A 8 7.56 3.22 -4.36
C ILE A 8 6.70 4.18 -3.52
N LEU A 9 5.55 3.74 -3.04
CA LEU A 9 4.60 4.58 -2.31
C LEU A 9 5.15 5.11 -0.97
N PRO A 10 5.67 4.27 -0.04
CA PRO A 10 6.31 4.77 1.17
C PRO A 10 7.48 5.70 0.88
N LEU A 11 8.25 5.44 -0.17
CA LEU A 11 9.39 6.25 -0.57
C LEU A 11 8.96 7.66 -1.00
N VAL A 12 7.99 7.77 -1.92
CA VAL A 12 7.49 9.06 -2.40
C VAL A 12 6.82 9.84 -1.28
N ILE A 13 5.97 9.19 -0.47
CA ILE A 13 5.33 9.85 0.69
C ILE A 13 6.39 10.37 1.66
N SER A 14 7.44 9.59 1.93
CA SER A 14 8.52 10.01 2.84
C SER A 14 9.22 11.27 2.35
N LYS A 15 9.58 11.31 1.07
CA LYS A 15 10.26 12.47 0.46
C LYS A 15 9.34 13.68 0.39
N MET A 16 8.07 13.49 0.04
CA MET A 16 7.06 14.54 0.03
C MET A 16 6.88 15.17 1.42
N ILE A 17 6.77 14.36 2.47
CA ILE A 17 6.64 14.86 3.85
C ILE A 17 7.88 15.67 4.24
N LEU A 18 9.09 15.18 3.96
CA LEU A 18 10.33 15.91 4.24
C LEU A 18 10.41 17.25 3.50
N HIS A 19 9.98 17.28 2.24
CA HIS A 19 9.91 18.50 1.44
C HIS A 19 9.00 19.55 2.09
N PHE A 20 7.78 19.17 2.48
CA PHE A 20 6.83 20.11 3.10
C PHE A 20 7.23 20.55 4.52
N ILE A 21 7.87 19.68 5.30
CA ILE A 21 8.46 20.07 6.58
C ILE A 21 9.57 21.10 6.34
N LYS A 22 10.44 20.91 5.35
CA LYS A 22 11.51 21.85 5.00
C LYS A 22 10.95 23.19 4.51
N ARG A 23 9.85 23.19 3.76
CA ARG A 23 9.10 24.40 3.36
C ARG A 23 8.29 25.04 4.50
N LYS A 24 8.30 24.43 5.70
CA LYS A 24 7.57 24.88 6.90
C LYS A 24 6.05 24.95 6.73
N PHE A 25 5.48 24.08 5.89
CA PHE A 25 4.02 23.98 5.73
C PHE A 25 3.35 23.34 6.94
N PHE A 26 4.00 22.34 7.54
CA PHE A 26 3.58 21.69 8.77
C PHE A 26 4.77 21.00 9.47
N THR A 27 4.59 20.60 10.73
CA THR A 27 5.54 19.76 11.47
C THR A 27 5.15 18.28 11.45
N LEU A 28 6.11 17.39 11.68
CA LEU A 28 5.82 15.96 11.77
C LEU A 28 4.81 15.63 12.88
N ASP A 29 4.85 16.35 14.00
CA ASP A 29 3.89 16.18 15.10
C ASP A 29 2.48 16.60 14.70
N GLN A 30 2.33 17.69 13.94
CA GLN A 30 1.03 18.10 13.40
C GLN A 30 0.45 17.04 12.45
N LEU A 31 1.28 16.46 11.58
CA LEU A 31 0.87 15.38 10.69
C LEU A 31 0.48 14.12 11.48
N ASN A 32 1.30 13.69 12.43
CA ASN A 32 1.00 12.52 13.26
C ASN A 32 -0.28 12.71 14.09
N ASN A 33 -0.54 13.93 14.58
CA ASN A 33 -1.81 14.26 15.24
C ASN A 33 -2.99 14.18 14.27
N LYS A 34 -2.85 14.64 13.02
CA LYS A 34 -3.89 14.48 11.98
C LYS A 34 -4.14 13.01 11.68
N ILE A 35 -3.09 12.20 11.47
CA ILE A 35 -3.22 10.75 11.23
C ILE A 35 -3.92 10.06 12.40
N LYS A 36 -3.54 10.40 13.64
CA LYS A 36 -4.12 9.81 14.86
C LYS A 36 -5.61 10.17 15.03
N ASN A 37 -6.01 11.40 14.73
CA ASN A 37 -7.34 11.92 15.02
C ASN A 37 -8.30 11.90 13.82
N PHE A 38 -7.83 11.45 12.65
CA PHE A 38 -8.68 11.31 11.47
C PHE A 38 -9.83 10.32 11.72
N LYS A 39 -11.01 10.65 11.18
CA LYS A 39 -12.23 9.85 11.33
C LYS A 39 -12.24 8.72 10.30
N TYR A 40 -11.58 7.61 10.60
CA TYR A 40 -11.60 6.41 9.78
C TYR A 40 -12.96 5.70 9.84
N GLY A 41 -13.39 5.09 8.74
CA GLY A 41 -14.59 4.27 8.70
C GLY A 41 -14.47 3.01 9.56
N TYR A 42 -15.60 2.42 9.98
CA TYR A 42 -15.63 1.25 10.86
C TYR A 42 -14.70 0.10 10.41
N ARG A 43 -14.70 -0.22 9.10
CA ARG A 43 -13.85 -1.27 8.52
C ARG A 43 -12.38 -0.86 8.38
N GLU A 44 -12.08 0.43 8.42
CA GLU A 44 -10.74 0.98 8.24
C GLU A 44 -9.95 1.07 9.54
N VAL A 45 -10.65 1.12 10.69
CA VAL A 45 -10.03 1.27 12.03
C VAL A 45 -8.99 0.18 12.29
N VAL A 46 -9.24 -1.05 11.84
CA VAL A 46 -8.30 -2.18 11.97
C VAL A 46 -6.97 -1.92 11.25
N ASN A 47 -7.01 -1.14 10.16
CA ASN A 47 -5.87 -0.78 9.34
C ASN A 47 -5.42 0.67 9.55
N LYS A 48 -5.76 1.29 10.69
CA LYS A 48 -5.36 2.66 11.01
C LYS A 48 -3.83 2.81 10.90
N PRO A 49 -3.31 3.83 10.19
CA PRO A 49 -1.87 4.03 10.07
C PRO A 49 -1.24 4.39 11.42
N CYS A 50 -0.05 3.83 11.67
CA CYS A 50 0.78 4.19 12.82
C CYS A 50 1.40 5.58 12.66
N SER A 51 1.82 6.19 13.77
CA SER A 51 2.62 7.43 13.72
C SER A 51 3.94 7.20 12.98
N ILE A 52 4.37 8.21 12.22
CA ILE A 52 5.58 8.19 11.41
C ILE A 52 6.72 8.79 12.21
N ASP A 53 7.87 8.11 12.24
CA ASP A 53 9.10 8.61 12.86
C ASP A 53 9.99 9.31 11.82
N TYR A 54 10.70 10.35 12.24
CA TYR A 54 11.55 11.14 11.36
C TYR A 54 12.69 10.31 10.74
N LYS A 55 13.24 9.33 11.48
CA LYS A 55 14.26 8.42 10.95
C LYS A 55 13.73 7.57 9.80
N GLN A 56 12.45 7.18 9.85
CA GLN A 56 11.80 6.42 8.79
C GLN A 56 11.75 7.25 7.50
N LEU A 57 11.32 8.51 7.61
CA LEU A 57 11.26 9.45 6.49
C LEU A 57 12.60 9.62 5.78
N ILE A 58 13.68 9.82 6.54
CA ILE A 58 15.05 9.95 5.97
C ILE A 58 15.42 8.70 5.17
N ASN A 59 15.13 7.53 5.73
CA ASN A 59 15.42 6.23 5.12
C ASN A 59 14.50 5.90 3.94
N GLY A 60 13.50 6.74 3.64
CA GLY A 60 12.52 6.49 2.57
C GLY A 60 11.64 5.28 2.84
N LYS A 61 11.48 4.91 4.11
CA LYS A 61 10.62 3.82 4.56
C LYS A 61 9.57 4.42 5.48
N ILE A 62 8.38 3.84 5.51
CA ILE A 62 7.40 4.16 6.55
C ILE A 62 6.91 2.81 7.04
N ASN A 63 7.05 2.56 8.34
CA ASN A 63 6.71 1.26 8.92
C ASN A 63 5.18 1.13 9.03
N GLN A 64 4.58 0.69 7.93
CA GLN A 64 3.16 0.38 7.81
C GLN A 64 3.04 -0.97 7.12
N THR A 65 2.02 -1.74 7.47
CA THR A 65 1.56 -2.84 6.60
C THR A 65 1.07 -2.28 5.26
N ALA A 66 1.02 -3.11 4.22
CA ALA A 66 0.49 -2.68 2.92
C ALA A 66 -0.93 -2.07 3.01
N ALA A 67 -1.80 -2.62 3.86
CA ALA A 67 -3.16 -2.08 4.09
C ALA A 67 -3.13 -0.69 4.75
N GLN A 68 -2.31 -0.53 5.80
CA GLN A 68 -2.11 0.76 6.46
C GLN A 68 -1.49 1.80 5.53
N MET A 69 -0.53 1.41 4.69
CA MET A 69 0.09 2.30 3.72
C MET A 69 -0.93 2.79 2.68
N TRP A 70 -1.77 1.89 2.17
CA TRP A 70 -2.83 2.28 1.24
C TRP A 70 -3.82 3.26 1.89
N LEU A 71 -4.27 2.94 3.11
CA LEU A 71 -5.19 3.80 3.86
C LEU A 71 -4.59 5.18 4.16
N LEU A 72 -3.31 5.22 4.52
CA LEU A 72 -2.57 6.47 4.67
C LEU A 72 -2.55 7.25 3.36
N ALA A 73 -2.11 6.64 2.26
CA ALA A 73 -1.96 7.32 0.98
C ALA A 73 -3.26 7.92 0.43
N VAL A 74 -4.38 7.21 0.59
CA VAL A 74 -5.70 7.69 0.12
C VAL A 74 -6.22 8.85 0.97
N ASN A 75 -5.99 8.83 2.28
CA ASN A 75 -6.50 9.86 3.19
C ASN A 75 -5.54 11.05 3.37
N LEU A 76 -4.26 10.87 3.06
CA LEU A 76 -3.24 11.91 3.23
C LEU A 76 -3.63 13.22 2.52
N PRO A 77 -4.09 13.23 1.25
CA PRO A 77 -4.57 14.47 0.63
C PRO A 77 -5.63 15.21 1.42
N ILE A 78 -6.57 14.49 2.04
CA ILE A 78 -7.64 15.11 2.84
C ILE A 78 -7.05 15.72 4.13
N MET A 79 -6.00 15.11 4.67
CA MET A 79 -5.37 15.58 5.92
C MET A 79 -4.53 16.84 5.73
N ILE A 80 -3.85 16.99 4.58
CA ILE A 80 -2.81 18.01 4.38
C ILE A 80 -3.04 18.97 3.20
N SER A 81 -4.05 18.78 2.35
CA SER A 81 -4.29 19.63 1.17
C SER A 81 -4.39 21.11 1.53
N SER A 82 -4.98 21.46 2.67
CA SER A 82 -5.12 22.85 3.12
C SER A 82 -3.79 23.57 3.39
N PHE A 83 -2.69 22.83 3.53
CA PHE A 83 -1.35 23.38 3.80
C PHE A 83 -0.47 23.44 2.56
N ILE A 84 -0.92 22.89 1.43
CA ILE A 84 -0.08 22.64 0.25
C ILE A 84 -0.54 23.53 -0.90
N ASP A 85 0.44 24.09 -1.60
CA ASP A 85 0.24 24.80 -2.86
C ASP A 85 -0.01 23.80 -3.99
N GLU A 86 -1.13 23.94 -4.71
CA GLU A 86 -1.49 23.07 -5.83
C GLU A 86 -0.46 23.09 -6.97
N SER A 87 0.32 24.16 -7.08
CA SER A 87 1.39 24.30 -8.07
C SER A 87 2.69 23.57 -7.70
N ASP A 88 2.79 22.98 -6.51
CA ASP A 88 3.98 22.28 -6.06
C ASP A 88 4.20 20.97 -6.84
N SER A 89 5.35 20.86 -7.50
CA SER A 89 5.68 19.70 -8.36
C SER A 89 5.84 18.39 -7.57
N VAL A 90 6.29 18.45 -6.32
CA VAL A 90 6.40 17.29 -5.42
C VAL A 90 5.01 16.81 -5.02
N TRP A 91 4.07 17.74 -4.77
CA TRP A 91 2.66 17.41 -4.57
C TRP A 91 2.06 16.72 -5.79
N HIS A 92 2.26 17.33 -6.97
CA HIS A 92 1.77 16.79 -8.23
C HIS A 92 2.25 15.35 -8.44
N CYS A 93 3.55 15.10 -8.28
CA CYS A 93 4.14 13.78 -8.44
C CYS A 93 3.51 12.72 -7.53
N PHE A 94 3.23 13.06 -6.27
CA PHE A 94 2.50 12.18 -5.36
C PHE A 94 1.07 11.91 -5.82
N THR A 95 0.35 12.94 -6.28
CA THR A 95 -1.04 12.75 -6.77
C THR A 95 -1.10 11.88 -8.02
N VAL A 96 -0.13 11.98 -8.93
CA VAL A 96 -0.02 11.09 -10.10
C VAL A 96 0.21 9.65 -9.64
N LEU A 97 1.12 9.40 -8.71
CA LEU A 97 1.34 8.07 -8.15
C LEU A 97 0.06 7.51 -7.50
N LEU A 98 -0.68 8.34 -6.77
CA LEU A 98 -1.94 7.93 -6.17
C LEU A 98 -2.99 7.53 -7.22
N ARG A 99 -3.04 8.25 -8.36
CA ARG A 99 -3.90 7.89 -9.50
C ARG A 99 -3.49 6.57 -10.14
N ILE A 100 -2.19 6.32 -10.31
CA ILE A 100 -1.67 5.03 -10.78
C ILE A 100 -2.14 3.90 -9.86
N CYS A 101 -1.93 4.03 -8.55
CA CYS A 101 -2.36 3.03 -7.58
C CYS A 101 -3.87 2.76 -7.66
N ARG A 102 -4.70 3.82 -7.79
CA ARG A 102 -6.15 3.67 -7.94
C ARG A 102 -6.53 2.86 -9.17
N LEU A 103 -5.91 3.10 -10.32
CA LEU A 103 -6.17 2.33 -11.55
C LEU A 103 -5.70 0.87 -11.43
N VAL A 104 -4.53 0.65 -10.84
CA VAL A 104 -3.97 -0.71 -10.64
C VAL A 104 -4.84 -1.55 -9.70
N PHE A 105 -5.48 -0.91 -8.71
CA PHE A 105 -6.34 -1.58 -7.74
C PHE A 105 -7.80 -1.70 -8.16
N LEU A 106 -8.15 -1.35 -9.40
CA LEU A 106 -9.49 -1.61 -9.92
C LEU A 106 -9.72 -3.12 -10.08
N ASP A 107 -10.95 -3.54 -9.80
CA ASP A 107 -11.45 -4.90 -10.00
C ASP A 107 -11.69 -5.22 -11.48
N SER A 108 -11.84 -4.18 -12.30
CA SER A 108 -12.09 -4.19 -13.73
C SER A 108 -11.42 -2.95 -14.37
N ILE A 109 -10.74 -3.14 -15.50
CA ILE A 109 -10.03 -2.06 -16.18
C ILE A 109 -10.40 -2.05 -17.67
N SER A 110 -10.89 -0.91 -18.14
CA SER A 110 -11.20 -0.71 -19.56
C SER A 110 -9.93 -0.48 -20.37
N GLN A 111 -10.00 -0.74 -21.67
CA GLN A 111 -8.89 -0.49 -22.59
C GLN A 111 -8.40 0.96 -22.53
N PHE A 112 -9.32 1.93 -22.42
CA PHE A 112 -8.97 3.35 -22.23
C PHE A 112 -8.18 3.59 -20.95
N GLN A 113 -8.61 3.02 -19.82
CA GLN A 113 -7.90 3.14 -18.55
C GLN A 113 -6.50 2.50 -18.58
N VAL A 114 -6.30 1.46 -19.40
CA VAL A 114 -4.96 0.88 -19.62
C VAL A 114 -4.05 1.90 -20.30
N TYR A 115 -4.52 2.61 -21.33
CA TYR A 115 -3.72 3.69 -21.96
C TYR A 115 -3.45 4.83 -20.98
N LEU A 116 -4.47 5.29 -20.27
CA LEU A 116 -4.31 6.33 -19.23
C LEU A 116 -3.28 5.93 -18.17
N LEU A 117 -3.30 4.66 -17.74
CA LEU A 117 -2.32 4.13 -16.79
C LEU A 117 -0.90 4.22 -17.34
N GLN A 118 -0.70 3.93 -18.63
CA GLN A 118 0.62 4.09 -19.27
C GLN A 118 1.07 5.55 -19.23
N ASP A 119 0.23 6.47 -19.68
CA ASP A 119 0.55 7.90 -19.72
C ASP A 119 0.91 8.43 -18.32
N LEU A 120 0.12 8.04 -17.31
CA LEU A 120 0.40 8.40 -15.91
C LEU A 120 1.73 7.84 -15.41
N ILE A 121 2.09 6.61 -15.78
CA ILE A 121 3.39 6.01 -15.42
C ILE A 121 4.53 6.78 -16.10
N GLU A 122 4.37 7.18 -17.35
CA GLU A 122 5.39 7.98 -18.05
C GLU A 122 5.61 9.32 -17.37
N GLN A 123 4.50 10.01 -17.10
CA GLN A 123 4.50 11.28 -16.40
C GLN A 123 5.14 11.15 -15.02
N PHE A 124 4.73 10.14 -14.24
CA PHE A 124 5.31 9.88 -12.93
C PHE A 124 6.82 9.63 -12.99
N LEU A 125 7.31 8.86 -13.96
CA LEU A 125 8.75 8.59 -14.10
C LEU A 125 9.57 9.83 -14.46
N ILE A 126 8.99 10.78 -15.20
CA ILE A 126 9.62 12.07 -15.51
C ILE A 126 9.65 12.93 -14.24
N GLU A 127 8.48 13.17 -13.64
CA GLU A 127 8.34 14.02 -12.45
C GLU A 127 9.13 13.47 -11.26
N GLN A 128 9.18 12.15 -11.09
CA GLN A 128 9.95 11.52 -10.02
C GLN A 128 11.45 11.80 -10.20
N LYS A 129 11.95 11.81 -11.45
CA LYS A 129 13.37 12.07 -11.72
C LYS A 129 13.74 13.51 -11.42
N GLU A 130 12.88 14.44 -11.79
CA GLU A 130 13.06 15.88 -11.56
C GLU A 130 12.96 16.23 -10.07
N ASN A 131 11.98 15.68 -9.36
CA ASN A 131 11.66 16.08 -7.99
C ASN A 131 12.43 15.30 -6.91
N PHE A 132 12.81 14.04 -7.16
CA PHE A 132 13.31 13.15 -6.11
C PHE A 132 14.57 12.35 -6.47
N PHE A 133 14.67 11.80 -7.69
CA PHE A 133 15.66 10.78 -8.01
C PHE A 133 16.29 10.93 -9.41
N GLN A 134 17.52 11.43 -9.50
CA GLN A 134 18.30 11.33 -10.75
C GLN A 134 18.61 9.87 -11.18
N SER A 135 18.43 8.87 -10.31
CA SER A 135 18.96 7.50 -10.55
C SER A 135 18.03 6.33 -10.13
N TYR A 136 16.70 6.47 -10.19
CA TYR A 136 15.84 5.29 -10.04
C TYR A 136 15.93 4.41 -11.30
N LYS A 137 16.76 3.36 -11.25
CA LYS A 137 17.03 2.42 -12.35
C LYS A 137 16.35 1.05 -12.13
N LYS A 138 15.05 1.01 -11.81
CA LYS A 138 14.30 -0.25 -11.92
C LYS A 138 13.71 -0.30 -13.34
N ASN A 139 14.03 -1.37 -14.06
CA ASN A 139 13.72 -1.66 -15.48
C ASN A 139 12.38 -1.06 -15.93
N ASP A 140 12.37 -0.52 -17.16
CA ASP A 140 11.26 0.24 -17.76
C ASP A 140 9.89 -0.44 -17.54
N PRO A 141 9.08 -0.01 -16.55
CA PRO A 141 7.84 -0.71 -16.16
C PRO A 141 6.75 -0.67 -17.23
N LYS A 142 6.90 0.24 -18.20
CA LYS A 142 5.86 0.69 -19.12
C LYS A 142 5.40 -0.37 -20.11
N SER A 143 6.34 -1.16 -20.64
CA SER A 143 6.05 -2.16 -21.67
C SER A 143 5.42 -3.42 -21.06
N VAL A 144 5.93 -3.83 -19.90
CA VAL A 144 5.50 -5.05 -19.21
C VAL A 144 4.10 -4.90 -18.62
N LEU A 145 3.77 -3.74 -18.01
CA LEU A 145 2.47 -3.62 -17.34
C LEU A 145 1.30 -3.69 -18.34
N LYS A 146 1.46 -3.12 -19.53
CA LYS A 146 0.40 -3.15 -20.56
C LYS A 146 0.15 -4.57 -21.08
N SER A 147 1.21 -5.29 -21.45
CA SER A 147 1.07 -6.68 -21.94
C SER A 147 0.48 -7.56 -20.84
N VAL A 148 0.99 -7.45 -19.62
CA VAL A 148 0.51 -8.23 -18.48
C VAL A 148 -0.97 -7.97 -18.21
N ILE A 149 -1.44 -6.71 -18.24
CA ILE A 149 -2.86 -6.40 -18.02
C ILE A 149 -3.74 -6.90 -19.18
N ARG A 150 -3.25 -6.82 -20.43
CA ARG A 150 -4.00 -7.31 -21.59
C ARG A 150 -4.15 -8.82 -21.58
N GLU A 151 -3.14 -9.55 -21.11
CA GLU A 151 -3.14 -11.01 -21.07
C GLU A 151 -3.83 -11.57 -19.82
N ASN A 152 -3.68 -10.93 -18.66
CA ASN A 152 -4.09 -11.48 -17.37
C ASN A 152 -5.22 -10.67 -16.67
N GLY A 153 -5.63 -9.53 -17.25
CA GLY A 153 -6.61 -8.64 -16.66
C GLY A 153 -6.02 -7.74 -15.56
N PRO A 154 -6.87 -7.16 -14.69
CA PRO A 154 -6.44 -6.20 -13.66
C PRO A 154 -5.43 -6.79 -12.65
N PRO A 155 -4.35 -6.06 -12.30
CA PRO A 155 -3.32 -6.57 -11.39
C PRO A 155 -3.80 -6.94 -9.99
N PHE A 156 -4.85 -6.27 -9.53
CA PHE A 156 -5.49 -6.57 -8.26
C PHE A 156 -6.00 -8.02 -8.16
N ARG A 157 -6.34 -8.68 -9.28
CA ARG A 157 -6.89 -10.04 -9.26
C ARG A 157 -5.86 -11.14 -9.02
N TYR A 158 -4.60 -10.88 -9.34
CA TYR A 158 -3.52 -11.86 -9.21
C TYR A 158 -2.42 -11.42 -8.23
N TRP A 159 -2.70 -10.43 -7.39
CA TRP A 159 -1.77 -10.05 -6.31
C TRP A 159 -1.79 -11.04 -5.14
N CYS A 160 -0.69 -11.12 -4.40
CA CYS A 160 -0.53 -12.12 -3.33
C CYS A 160 -1.03 -11.67 -1.95
N MET A 161 -1.64 -10.49 -1.81
CA MET A 161 -1.94 -9.91 -0.48
C MET A 161 -2.84 -10.80 0.40
N ARG A 162 -3.89 -11.41 -0.18
CA ARG A 162 -4.77 -12.34 0.55
C ARG A 162 -4.06 -13.65 0.91
N TYR A 163 -3.23 -14.16 0.02
CA TYR A 163 -2.45 -15.38 0.25
C TYR A 163 -1.41 -15.16 1.36
N GLU A 164 -0.73 -14.01 1.38
CA GLU A 164 0.21 -13.64 2.44
C GLU A 164 -0.49 -13.47 3.80
N ALA A 165 -1.67 -12.84 3.81
CA ALA A 165 -2.49 -12.71 5.02
C ALA A 165 -2.91 -14.08 5.57
N TYR A 166 -3.36 -14.99 4.71
CA TYR A 166 -3.68 -16.36 5.11
C TYR A 166 -2.43 -17.13 5.60
N HIS A 167 -1.31 -16.99 4.90
CA HIS A 167 -0.06 -17.62 5.29
C HIS A 167 0.46 -17.13 6.65
N ASN A 168 0.17 -15.89 7.06
CA ASN A 168 0.47 -15.41 8.41
C ASN A 168 -0.27 -16.22 9.51
N ILE A 169 -1.46 -16.77 9.22
CA ILE A 169 -2.15 -17.69 10.15
C ILE A 169 -1.30 -18.95 10.33
N CYS A 170 -0.84 -19.57 9.24
CA CYS A 170 0.02 -20.75 9.27
C CYS A 170 1.31 -20.50 10.08
N LYS A 171 1.97 -19.36 9.86
CA LYS A 171 3.18 -18.97 10.59
C LYS A 171 2.93 -18.85 12.10
N ARG A 172 1.78 -18.28 12.51
CA ARG A 172 1.41 -18.20 13.93
C ARG A 172 1.20 -19.57 14.55
N VAL A 173 0.55 -20.49 13.85
CA VAL A 173 0.37 -21.87 14.34
C VAL A 173 1.72 -22.55 14.56
N ALA A 174 2.62 -22.46 13.58
CA ALA A 174 3.98 -23.02 13.70
C ALA A 174 4.74 -22.40 14.88
N HIS A 175 4.66 -21.08 15.05
CA HIS A 175 5.30 -20.35 16.14
C HIS A 175 4.74 -20.74 17.52
N HIS A 176 3.42 -20.91 17.67
CA HIS A 176 2.82 -21.30 18.95
C HIS A 176 3.03 -22.77 19.29
N ASN A 177 3.01 -23.66 18.29
CA ASN A 177 3.19 -25.09 18.53
C ASN A 177 4.61 -25.44 18.99
N CYS A 178 5.62 -24.65 18.59
CA CYS A 178 7.05 -24.89 18.87
C CYS A 178 7.55 -26.31 18.53
N ASN A 179 6.77 -27.06 17.73
CA ASN A 179 7.06 -28.42 17.31
C ASN A 179 7.28 -28.43 15.80
N PHE A 180 8.54 -28.61 15.41
CA PHE A 180 8.98 -28.55 14.03
C PHE A 180 8.94 -29.91 13.33
N VAL A 181 8.53 -30.97 14.03
CA VAL A 181 8.29 -32.29 13.42
C VAL A 181 6.97 -32.24 12.64
N ASN A 182 7.03 -32.50 11.33
CA ASN A 182 5.86 -32.55 10.45
C ASN A 182 4.96 -31.29 10.51
N ILE A 183 5.56 -30.09 10.44
CA ILE A 183 4.85 -28.79 10.50
C ILE A 183 3.64 -28.73 9.56
N ALA A 184 3.76 -29.24 8.34
CA ALA A 184 2.68 -29.26 7.37
C ALA A 184 1.44 -29.98 7.91
N LYS A 185 1.62 -31.12 8.60
CA LYS A 185 0.55 -31.88 9.24
C LYS A 185 -0.07 -31.08 10.39
N SER A 186 0.76 -30.49 11.25
CA SER A 186 0.30 -29.71 12.41
C SER A 186 -0.51 -28.48 11.98
N VAL A 187 -0.04 -27.75 10.98
CA VAL A 187 -0.74 -26.59 10.40
C VAL A 187 -2.04 -27.03 9.72
N ALA A 188 -2.01 -28.08 8.90
CA ALA A 188 -3.21 -28.60 8.23
C ALA A 188 -4.28 -29.03 9.23
N PHE A 189 -3.90 -29.77 10.28
CA PHE A 189 -4.84 -30.22 11.31
C PHE A 189 -5.48 -29.05 12.07
N HIS A 190 -4.68 -28.04 12.45
CA HIS A 190 -5.21 -26.85 13.11
C HIS A 190 -6.19 -26.09 12.21
N LEU A 191 -5.82 -25.82 10.96
CA LEU A 191 -6.67 -25.09 10.02
C LEU A 191 -7.97 -25.85 9.71
N GLN A 192 -7.91 -27.17 9.59
CA GLN A 192 -9.09 -28.01 9.39
C GLN A 192 -10.00 -27.98 10.63
N THR A 193 -9.43 -28.02 11.84
CA THR A 193 -10.18 -27.92 13.10
C THR A 193 -10.92 -26.59 13.20
N VAL A 194 -10.24 -25.47 12.91
CA VAL A 194 -10.85 -24.12 12.88
C VAL A 194 -11.96 -24.06 11.84
N SER A 195 -11.71 -24.58 10.63
CA SER A 195 -12.73 -24.62 9.56
C SER A 195 -13.97 -25.42 9.96
N CYS A 196 -13.80 -26.62 10.54
CA CYS A 196 -14.91 -27.44 11.02
C CYS A 196 -15.73 -26.72 12.11
N ALA A 197 -15.06 -26.06 13.06
CA ALA A 197 -15.72 -25.29 14.11
C ALA A 197 -16.54 -24.12 13.52
N ALA A 198 -15.98 -23.39 12.56
CA ALA A 198 -16.69 -22.31 11.87
C ALA A 198 -17.92 -22.81 11.10
N ILE A 199 -17.84 -23.99 10.48
CA ILE A 199 -18.98 -24.64 9.80
C ILE A 199 -20.08 -24.98 10.80
N LEU A 200 -19.73 -25.63 11.92
CA LEU A 200 -20.70 -26.03 12.94
C LEU A 200 -21.41 -24.83 13.58
N ASN A 201 -20.72 -23.69 13.70
CA ASN A 201 -21.25 -22.46 14.30
C ASN A 201 -21.94 -21.52 13.29
N ASN A 202 -22.06 -21.90 12.00
CA ASN A 202 -22.53 -21.03 10.92
C ASN A 202 -21.76 -19.70 10.79
N GLU A 203 -20.46 -19.72 11.12
CA GLU A 203 -19.56 -18.56 11.05
C GLU A 203 -18.72 -18.51 9.77
N ILE A 204 -19.00 -19.39 8.80
CA ILE A 204 -18.26 -19.55 7.54
C ILE A 204 -18.05 -18.22 6.79
N PHE A 205 -18.98 -17.27 6.93
CA PHE A 205 -18.95 -15.97 6.27
C PHE A 205 -18.69 -14.78 7.21
N ARG A 206 -18.34 -15.01 8.49
CA ARG A 206 -17.86 -13.94 9.35
C ARG A 206 -16.42 -13.68 8.97
N ASP A 207 -16.17 -12.54 8.31
CA ASP A 207 -14.84 -12.11 7.90
C ASP A 207 -13.85 -12.21 9.08
N VAL A 208 -12.81 -13.02 8.89
CA VAL A 208 -11.59 -13.06 9.74
C VAL A 208 -10.70 -11.87 9.43
#